data_AF-A0A6B3F358-F1
#
_entry.id   AF-A0A6B3F358-F1
#
_cell.length_a   1.000
_cell.length_b   1.000
_cell.length_c   1.000
_cell.angle_alpha   90.00
_cell.angle_beta   90.00
_cell.angle_gamma   90.00
#
_symmetry.space_group_name_H-M   'P 1'
#
loop_
_entity.id
_entity.type
_entity.pdbx_description
1 polymer ?
#
loop_
_entity_poly.entity_id
_entity_poly.type
_entity_poly.pdbx_seq_one_letter_code
_entity_poly.pdbx_strand_id
1 'polypeptide(L)' 'TLGILVLGVHYATYMGEAYRAGIDAVPKGQWEAARALSLSPGRTWGAVVLPQAVRNVLPALGNYAIAMFKETPYLA' A
#
# COMPACT_ATOMS: atom_id res chain seq x y z
N THR A 1 -14.85 -22.72 1.89
CA THR A 1 -15.47 -21.39 1.68
C THR A 1 -15.30 -20.45 2.86
N LEU A 2 -15.67 -20.85 4.10
CA LEU A 2 -15.48 -20.01 5.29
C LEU A 2 -14.00 -19.62 5.52
N GLY A 3 -13.07 -20.57 5.36
CA GLY A 3 -11.62 -20.29 5.48
C GLY A 3 -11.10 -19.28 4.44
N ILE A 4 -11.65 -19.28 3.22
CA ILE A 4 -11.30 -18.32 2.16
C ILE A 4 -11.77 -16.91 2.55
N LEU A 5 -12.98 -16.79 3.12
CA LEU A 5 -13.51 -15.51 3.59
C LEU A 5 -12.71 -14.97 4.78
N VAL A 6 -12.39 -15.82 5.75
CA VAL A 6 -11.60 -15.42 6.93
C VAL A 6 -10.21 -14.93 6.52
N LEU A 7 -9.51 -15.67 5.66
CA LEU A 7 -8.20 -15.25 5.15
C LEU A 7 -8.30 -14.02 4.26
N GLY A 8 -9.32 -13.94 3.41
CA GLY A 8 -9.54 -12.79 2.54
C GLY A 8 -9.70 -11.49 3.34
N VAL A 9 -10.51 -11.52 4.41
CA VAL A 9 -10.71 -10.34 5.29
C VAL A 9 -9.45 -10.04 6.11
N HIS A 10 -8.78 -11.06 6.61
CA HIS A 10 -7.53 -10.90 7.36
C HIS A 10 -6.47 -10.21 6.50
N TYR A 11 -6.16 -10.77 5.33
CA TYR A 11 -5.18 -10.21 4.40
C TYR A 11 -5.63 -8.85 3.82
N ALA A 12 -6.93 -8.61 3.63
CA ALA A 12 -7.42 -7.29 3.19
C ALA A 12 -7.11 -6.20 4.22
N THR A 13 -7.19 -6.51 5.51
CA THR A 13 -6.82 -5.57 6.58
C THR A 13 -5.32 -5.25 6.54
N TYR A 14 -4.46 -6.27 6.43
CA TYR A 14 -3.01 -6.08 6.30
C TYR A 14 -2.63 -5.30 5.05
N MET A 15 -3.26 -5.60 3.91
CA MET A 15 -3.04 -4.84 2.68
C MET A 15 -3.48 -3.38 2.86
N GLY A 16 -4.61 -3.13 3.52
CA GLY A 16 -5.09 -1.77 3.84
C GLY A 16 -4.09 -0.97 4.67
N GLU A 17 -3.51 -1.59 5.71
CA GLU A 17 -2.46 -0.97 6.51
C GLU A 17 -1.19 -0.72 5.72
N ALA A 18 -0.79 -1.65 4.84
CA ALA A 18 0.37 -1.48 3.96
C ALA A 18 0.18 -0.28 3.02
N TYR A 19 -0.99 -0.14 2.40
CA TYR A 19 -1.31 1.01 1.54
C TYR A 19 -1.27 2.33 2.32
N ARG A 20 -1.87 2.37 3.52
CA ARG A 20 -1.84 3.56 4.37
C ARG A 20 -0.41 3.92 4.76
N ALA A 21 0.35 2.95 5.26
CA ALA A 21 1.73 3.14 5.68
C ALA A 21 2.63 3.60 4.52
N GLY A 22 2.41 3.10 3.31
CA GLY A 22 3.19 3.54 2.16
C GLY A 22 2.84 4.95 1.65
N ILE A 23 1.60 5.40 1.84
CA ILE A 23 1.22 6.81 1.60
C ILE A 23 1.83 7.71 2.67
N ASP A 24 1.76 7.32 3.95
CA ASP A 24 2.34 8.07 5.07
C ASP A 24 3.87 8.12 5.02
N ALA A 25 4.50 7.13 4.38
CA ALA A 25 5.94 7.08 4.14
C ALA A 25 6.41 8.10 3.07
N VAL A 26 5.49 8.72 2.32
CA VAL A 26 5.87 9.78 1.37
C VAL A 26 6.37 11.00 2.15
N PRO A 27 7.60 11.50 1.88
CA PRO A 27 8.16 12.63 2.63
C PRO A 27 7.26 13.86 2.59
N LYS A 28 7.04 14.50 3.74
CA LYS A 28 6.24 15.73 3.84
C LYS A 28 6.75 16.86 2.91
N GLY A 29 8.05 16.90 2.64
CA GLY A 29 8.66 17.84 1.70
C GLY A 29 8.12 17.72 0.25
N GLN A 30 7.64 16.55 -0.18
CA GLN A 30 7.02 16.39 -1.50
C GLN A 30 5.66 17.10 -1.58
N TRP A 31 4.91 17.10 -0.48
CA TRP A 31 3.65 17.83 -0.36
C TRP A 31 3.87 19.34 -0.32
N GLU A 32 4.89 19.79 0.41
CA GLU A 32 5.30 21.20 0.48
C GLU A 32 5.83 21.69 -0.87
N ALA A 33 6.63 20.89 -1.59
CA ALA A 33 7.12 21.21 -2.93
C ALA A 33 5.99 21.28 -3.95
N ALA A 34 5.04 20.35 -3.91
CA ALA A 34 3.86 20.39 -4.78
C ALA A 34 3.00 21.63 -4.53
N ARG A 35 2.89 22.06 -3.25
CA ARG A 35 2.20 23.29 -2.87
C ARG A 35 2.97 24.54 -3.30
N ALA A 36 4.30 24.56 -3.17
CA ALA A 36 5.15 25.65 -3.62
C ALA A 36 5.09 25.84 -5.14
N LEU A 37 4.97 24.74 -5.89
CA LEU A 37 4.78 24.73 -7.35
C LEU A 37 3.32 24.97 -7.78
N SER A 38 2.40 25.25 -6.83
CA SER A 38 0.97 25.46 -7.09
C SER A 38 0.32 24.35 -7.93
N LEU A 39 0.75 23.10 -7.73
CA LEU A 39 0.18 21.96 -8.43
C LEU A 39 -1.27 21.71 -7.99
N SER A 40 -2.13 21.36 -8.96
CA SER A 40 -3.51 20.96 -8.65
C SER A 40 -3.52 19.65 -7.85
N PRO A 41 -4.52 19.44 -6.96
CA PRO A 41 -4.58 18.24 -6.12
C PRO A 41 -4.50 16.93 -6.92
N GLY A 42 -5.16 16.87 -8.08
CA GLY A 42 -5.10 15.69 -8.96
C GLY A 42 -3.69 15.42 -9.50
N ARG A 43 -2.95 16.49 -9.84
CA ARG A 43 -1.56 16.35 -10.33
C ARG A 43 -0.60 16.01 -9.20
N THR A 44 -0.78 16.58 -8.01
CA THR A 44 0.00 16.22 -6.81
C THR A 44 -0.18 14.73 -6.48
N TRP A 45 -1.42 14.25 -6.43
CA TRP A 45 -1.68 12.84 -6.18
C TRP A 45 -1.14 11.94 -7.28
N GLY A 46 -1.48 12.20 -8.55
CA GLY A 46 -1.13 11.30 -9.66
C GLY A 46 0.35 11.32 -10.07
N ALA A 47 1.02 12.48 -9.99
CA ALA A 47 2.40 12.62 -10.48
C ALA A 47 3.46 12.56 -9.37
N VAL A 48 3.08 12.83 -8.11
CA VAL A 48 4.05 12.92 -6.99
C VAL A 48 3.78 11.84 -5.96
N VAL A 49 2.59 11.82 -5.36
CA VAL A 49 2.31 11.01 -4.17
C VAL A 49 2.09 9.53 -4.51
N LEU A 50 1.20 9.21 -5.46
CA LEU A 50 0.91 7.83 -5.85
C LEU A 50 2.16 7.08 -6.33
N PRO A 51 2.99 7.61 -7.25
CA PRO A 51 4.15 6.88 -7.75
C PRO A 51 5.16 6.56 -6.64
N GLN A 52 5.33 7.47 -5.68
CA GLN A 52 6.23 7.30 -4.54
C GLN A 52 5.65 6.30 -3.53
N ALA A 53 4.37 6.46 -3.19
CA ALA A 53 3.67 5.55 -2.29
C ALA A 53 3.67 4.12 -2.83
N VAL A 54 3.33 3.92 -4.10
CA VAL A 54 3.33 2.59 -4.76
C VAL A 54 4.71 1.92 -4.65
N ARG A 55 5.80 2.67 -4.86
CA ARG A 55 7.16 2.14 -4.74
C ARG A 55 7.50 1.69 -3.31
N ASN A 56 6.93 2.34 -2.30
CA ASN A 56 7.07 1.96 -0.89
C ASN A 56 6.17 0.79 -0.48
N VAL A 57 4.95 0.71 -1.03
CA VAL A 57 3.99 -0.35 -0.72
C VAL A 57 4.36 -1.69 -1.38
N LEU A 58 4.90 -1.65 -2.61
CA LEU A 58 5.20 -2.86 -3.40
C LEU A 58 6.05 -3.91 -2.66
N PRO A 59 7.17 -3.54 -2.00
CA PRO A 59 7.97 -4.48 -1.22
C PRO A 59 7.18 -5.16 -0.09
N ALA A 60 6.34 -4.39 0.62
CA ALA A 60 5.51 -4.92 1.70
C ALA A 60 4.45 -5.90 1.16
N LEU A 61 3.79 -5.56 0.05
CA LEU A 61 2.84 -6.47 -0.61
C LEU A 61 3.52 -7.74 -1.11
N GLY A 62 4.73 -7.65 -1.64
CA GLY A 62 5.52 -8.82 -2.03
C GLY A 62 5.81 -9.75 -0.85
N ASN A 63 6.16 -9.19 0.31
CA ASN A 63 6.33 -9.97 1.54
C ASN A 63 5.03 -10.66 1.98
N TYR A 64 3.89 -9.95 1.95
CA TYR A 64 2.60 -10.54 2.27
C TYR A 64 2.19 -11.63 1.28
N ALA A 65 2.48 -11.48 -0.01
CA ALA A 65 2.20 -12.51 -1.00
C ALA A 65 3.02 -13.79 -0.72
N ILE A 66 4.32 -13.66 -0.41
CA ILE A 66 5.17 -14.80 -0.07
C ILE A 66 4.71 -15.47 1.22
N ALA A 67 4.33 -14.69 2.23
CA ALA A 67 3.77 -15.21 3.49
C ALA A 67 2.45 -15.97 3.23
N MET A 68 1.56 -15.42 2.41
CA MET A 68 0.29 -16.05 2.06
C MET A 68 0.52 -17.39 1.34
N PHE A 69 1.47 -17.45 0.39
CA PHE A 69 1.86 -18.71 -0.26
C PHE A 69 2.45 -19.74 0.71
N LYS A 70 3.16 -19.30 1.76
CA LYS A 70 3.68 -20.18 2.81
C LYS A 70 2.62 -20.67 3.80
N GLU A 71 1.56 -19.89 4.03
CA GLU A 71 0.49 -20.24 4.97
C GLU A 71 -0.66 -21.04 4.30
N THR A 72 -0.84 -20.92 2.98
CA THR A 72 -1.84 -21.69 2.22
C THR A 72 -1.77 -23.22 2.43
N PRO A 73 -0.58 -23.86 2.53
CA PRO A 73 -0.45 -25.28 2.82
C PRO A 73 -0.93 -25.70 4.22
N TYR A 74 -0.97 -24.78 5.19
CA TYR A 74 -1.43 -25.07 6.57
C TYR A 74 -2.96 -25.11 6.71
N LEU A 75 -3.70 -24.76 5.64
CA LEU A 75 -5.15 -24.83 5.58
C LEU A 75 -5.68 -26.08 4.86
N ALA A 76 -4.78 -26.97 4.41
CA ALA A 76 -5.11 -28.28 3.84
C ALA A 76 -5.14 -29.37 4.91
#